data_AF-A0A7X2MQ11-F1
#
_entry.id   AF-A0A7X2MQ11-F1
#
_cell.length_a   1.000
_cell.length_b   1.000
_cell.length_c   1.000
_cell.angle_alpha   90.00
_cell.angle_beta   90.00
_cell.angle_gamma   90.00
#
_symmetry.space_group_name_H-M   'P 1'
#
loop_
_entity.id
_entity.type
_entity.pdbx_description
1 polymer ?
#
loop_
_entity_poly.entity_id
_entity_poly.type
_entity_poly.pdbx_seq_one_letter_code
_entity_poly.pdbx_strand_id
1 'polypeptide(L)' 'MMMSASEAQAAAQRVMARCDALAAISETAEGLTRVYLSPEHLRANACVGEWMQAAGMQVWQDEVGNICGRYEAAEA' A
#
# COMPACT_ATOMS: atom_id res chain seq x y z
N MET A 1 -22.10 -11.21 -0.03
CA MET A 1 -21.66 -12.59 0.26
C MET A 1 -20.65 -12.50 1.40
N MET A 2 -20.75 -13.34 2.45
CA MET A 2 -19.75 -13.36 3.52
C MET A 2 -18.53 -14.17 3.08
N MET A 3 -17.32 -13.71 3.44
CA MET A 3 -16.08 -14.45 3.19
C MET A 3 -16.06 -15.76 3.98
N SER A 4 -15.56 -16.83 3.37
CA SER A 4 -15.23 -18.07 4.06
C SER A 4 -14.05 -17.86 5.01
N ALA A 5 -13.90 -18.77 5.98
CA ALA A 5 -12.76 -18.75 6.91
C ALA A 5 -11.41 -18.85 6.18
N SER A 6 -11.35 -19.60 5.08
CA SER A 6 -10.13 -19.74 4.28
C SER A 6 -9.78 -18.45 3.54
N GLU A 7 -10.77 -17.77 2.95
CA GLU A 7 -10.56 -16.47 2.29
C GLU A 7 -10.13 -15.40 3.30
N ALA A 8 -10.72 -15.41 4.50
CA ALA A 8 -10.35 -14.50 5.59
C ALA A 8 -8.90 -14.75 6.04
N GLN A 9 -8.49 -16.01 6.21
CA GLN A 9 -7.11 -16.37 6.57
C GLN A 9 -6.12 -15.91 5.50
N ALA A 10 -6.43 -16.13 4.21
CA ALA A 10 -5.58 -15.67 3.12
C ALA A 10 -5.47 -14.14 3.06
N ALA A 11 -6.56 -13.42 3.35
CA ALA A 11 -6.54 -11.96 3.45
C ALA A 11 -5.67 -11.49 4.62
N ALA A 12 -5.78 -12.11 5.80
CA ALA A 12 -4.96 -11.78 6.96
C ALA A 12 -3.46 -11.98 6.66
N GLN A 13 -3.09 -13.10 6.03
CA GLN A 13 -1.70 -13.35 5.62
C GLN A 13 -1.17 -12.28 4.66
N ARG A 14 -1.97 -11.87 3.67
CA ARG A 14 -1.60 -10.78 2.75
C ARG A 14 -1.41 -9.45 3.49
N VAL A 15 -2.28 -9.13 4.45
CA VAL A 15 -2.16 -7.90 5.25
C VAL A 15 -0.85 -7.93 6.07
N MET A 16 -0.57 -9.02 6.77
CA MET A 16 0.65 -9.15 7.57
C MET A 16 1.91 -9.02 6.71
N ALA A 17 1.97 -9.72 5.57
CA ALA A 17 3.11 -9.63 4.65
C ALA A 17 3.32 -8.21 4.10
N ARG A 18 2.25 -7.45 3.85
CA ARG A 18 2.34 -6.05 3.42
C ARG A 18 2.79 -5.12 4.55
N CYS A 19 2.37 -5.38 5.78
CA CYS A 19 2.89 -4.66 6.95
C CYS A 19 4.40 -4.86 7.09
N ASP A 20 4.88 -6.11 6.95
CA ASP A 20 6.31 -6.42 7.02
C ASP A 20 7.09 -5.73 5.90
N ALA A 21 6.58 -5.75 4.67
CA ALA A 21 7.18 -5.06 3.53
C ALA A 21 7.27 -3.54 3.76
N LEU A 22 6.23 -2.91 4.31
CA LEU A 22 6.25 -1.49 4.63
C LEU A 22 7.15 -1.16 5.82
N ALA A 23 7.27 -2.05 6.81
CA ALA A 23 8.14 -1.86 7.97
C ALA A 23 9.61 -1.89 7.57
N ALA A 24 9.99 -2.70 6.58
CA ALA A 24 11.34 -2.73 6.02
C ALA A 24 11.75 -1.42 5.31
N ILE A 25 10.79 -0.54 5.00
CA ILE A 25 11.04 0.77 4.41
C ILE A 25 11.07 1.82 5.54
N SER A 26 12.15 1.77 6.30
CA SER A 26 12.46 2.66 7.43
C SER A 26 13.84 3.29 7.23
N GLU A 27 14.04 4.49 7.79
CA GLU A 27 15.33 5.18 7.84
C GLU A 27 16.25 4.49 8.86
N THR A 28 15.67 4.01 9.95
CA THR A 28 16.41 3.36 11.04
C THR A 28 16.21 1.85 11.01
N ALA A 29 17.26 1.11 11.37
CA ALA A 29 17.23 -0.34 11.52
C ALA A 29 16.48 -0.75 12.81
N GLU A 30 16.59 0.03 13.88
CA GLU A 30 15.75 -0.12 15.06
C GLU A 30 14.49 0.76 14.95
N GLY A 31 13.33 0.16 15.19
CA GLY A 31 12.04 0.85 15.16
C GLY A 31 11.51 1.14 13.75
N LEU A 32 10.59 2.09 13.65
CA LEU A 32 9.98 2.51 12.39
C LEU A 32 10.05 4.03 12.27
N THR A 33 10.94 4.51 11.40
CA THR A 33 11.11 5.93 11.10
C THR A 33 10.90 6.15 9.62
N ARG A 34 9.86 6.91 9.27
CA ARG A 34 9.56 7.32 7.89
C ARG A 34 8.93 8.70 7.91
N VAL A 35 9.75 9.71 7.69
CA VAL A 35 9.31 11.12 7.75
C VAL A 35 8.77 11.59 6.40
N TYR A 36 7.98 12.67 6.44
CA TYR A 36 7.33 13.24 5.26
C TYR A 36 8.36 13.64 4.19
N LEU A 37 8.10 13.24 2.94
CA LEU A 37 8.94 13.48 1.75
C LEU A 37 10.38 12.92 1.82
N SER A 38 10.66 12.01 2.75
CA SER A 38 11.94 11.30 2.76
C SER A 38 12.03 10.27 1.62
N PRO A 39 13.24 9.77 1.30
CA PRO A 39 13.41 8.65 0.37
C PRO A 39 12.62 7.39 0.76
N GLU A 40 12.47 7.12 2.05
CA GLU A 40 11.66 6.03 2.62
C GLU A 40 10.18 6.26 2.33
N HIS A 41 9.69 7.49 2.48
CA HIS A 41 8.32 7.85 2.13
C HIS A 41 8.04 7.61 0.65
N LEU A 42 8.96 8.05 -0.23
CA LEU A 42 8.85 7.82 -1.67
C LEU A 42 8.84 6.31 -2.01
N ARG A 43 9.72 5.52 -1.40
CA ARG A 43 9.76 4.06 -1.58
C ARG A 43 8.49 3.36 -1.09
N ALA A 44 7.96 3.80 0.06
CA ALA A 44 6.71 3.27 0.58
C ALA A 44 5.52 3.59 -0.35
N ASN A 45 5.47 4.81 -0.87
CA ASN A 45 4.45 5.21 -1.86
C ASN A 45 4.54 4.38 -3.14
N ALA A 46 5.75 4.14 -3.66
CA ALA A 46 5.93 3.28 -4.83
C ALA A 46 5.42 1.85 -4.58
N CYS A 47 5.78 1.26 -3.44
CA CYS A 47 5.35 -0.08 -3.04
C CYS A 47 3.81 -0.18 -2.92
N VAL A 48 3.18 0.80 -2.27
CA VAL A 48 1.70 0.85 -2.17
C VAL A 48 1.07 1.08 -3.56
N GLY A 49 1.68 1.92 -4.39
CA GLY A 49 1.22 2.19 -5.75
C GLY A 49 1.17 0.93 -6.62
N GLU A 50 2.19 0.07 -6.53
CA GLU A 50 2.19 -1.23 -7.21
C GLU A 50 1.02 -2.12 -6.75
N TRP A 51 0.71 -2.13 -5.45
CA TRP A 51 -0.43 -2.88 -4.92
C TRP A 51 -1.77 -2.33 -5.35
N MET A 52 -1.90 -1.00 -5.44
CA MET A 52 -3.08 -0.32 -5.96
C MET A 52 -3.28 -0.65 -7.45
N GLN A 53 -2.22 -0.61 -8.25
CA GLN A 53 -2.26 -1.00 -9.67
C GLN A 53 -2.66 -2.48 -9.83
N ALA A 54 -2.05 -3.38 -9.06
CA ALA A 54 -2.39 -4.81 -9.07
C ALA A 54 -3.84 -5.07 -8.63
N ALA A 55 -4.41 -4.18 -7.81
CA ALA A 55 -5.81 -4.22 -7.41
C ALA A 55 -6.75 -3.60 -8.45
N GLY A 56 -6.24 -3.06 -9.57
CA GLY A 56 -7.02 -2.50 -10.68
C GLY A 56 -7.31 -1.01 -10.57
N MET A 57 -6.59 -0.26 -9.72
CA MET A 57 -6.79 1.19 -9.56
C MET A 57 -5.99 1.97 -10.61
N GLN A 58 -6.49 3.16 -10.99
CA GLN A 58 -5.65 4.21 -11.53
C GLN A 58 -4.85 4.85 -10.38
N VAL A 59 -3.54 5.03 -10.58
CA VAL A 59 -2.62 5.45 -9.52
C VAL A 59 -1.81 6.66 -9.95
N TRP A 60 -1.69 7.65 -9.06
CA TRP A 60 -0.83 8.82 -9.24
C TRP A 60 -0.33 9.33 -7.90
N GLN A 61 0.74 10.12 -7.91
CA GLN A 61 1.18 10.89 -6.75
C GLN A 61 0.83 12.37 -6.99
N ASP A 62 0.26 13.04 -6.00
CA ASP A 62 -0.03 14.48 -6.10
C ASP A 62 1.20 15.35 -5.79
N GLU A 63 1.06 16.66 -5.97
CA GLU A 63 2.14 17.65 -5.78
C GLU A 63 2.64 17.79 -4.34
N VAL A 64 1.90 17.26 -3.36
CA VAL A 64 2.31 17.22 -1.94
C VAL A 64 2.71 15.81 -1.50
N GLY A 65 2.86 14.90 -2.45
CA GLY A 65 3.46 13.60 -2.22
C GLY A 65 2.52 12.53 -1.68
N ASN A 66 1.19 12.72 -1.70
CA ASN A 66 0.25 11.64 -1.39
C ASN A 66 0.21 10.62 -2.54
N ILE A 67 0.26 9.33 -2.23
CA ILE A 67 -0.07 8.28 -3.22
C ILE A 67 -1.58 8.09 -3.27
N CYS A 68 -2.17 8.27 -4.44
CA CYS A 68 -3.60 8.19 -4.68
C CYS A 68 -3.91 6.97 -5.56
N GLY A 69 -4.88 6.16 -5.14
CA GLY A 69 -5.44 5.06 -5.92
C GLY A 69 -6.95 5.23 -6.06
N ARG A 70 -7.47 5.18 -7.29
CA ARG A 70 -8.90 5.33 -7.57
C ARG A 70 -9.42 4.22 -8.46
N TYR A 71 -10.58 3.67 -8.11
CA TYR A 71 -11.41 2.91 -9.03
C TYR A 71 -12.31 3.87 -9.79
N GLU A 72 -12.29 3.80 -11.11
CA GLU A 72 -13.29 4.50 -11.92
C GLU A 72 -14.64 3.79 -11.78
N ALA A 73 -15.72 4.58 -11.81
CA ALA A 73 -17.06 4.01 -11.90
C ALA A 73 -17.25 3.34 -13.27
N ALA A 74 -18.04 2.26 -13.31
CA ALA A 74 -18.54 1.77 -14.59
C ALA A 74 -19.43 2.85 -15.22
N GLU A 75 -19.30 3.09 -16.53
CA GLU A 75 -20.21 3.95 -17.28
C GLU A 75 -21.66 3.51 -17.05
N ALA A 76 -22.57 4.48 -16.96
CA ALA A 76 -23.99 4.24 -16.68
C ALA A 76 -24.75 3.63 -17.86
#